data_AF-A0AAV4QCE6-F1
#
_entry.id   AF-A0AAV4QCE6-F1
#
_cell.length_a   1.000
_cell.length_b   1.000
_cell.length_c   1.000
_cell.angle_alpha   90.00
_cell.angle_beta   90.00
_cell.angle_gamma   90.00
#
_symmetry.space_group_name_H-M   'P 1'
#
loop_
_entity.id
_entity.type
_entity.pdbx_description
1 polymer ?
#
loop_
_entity_poly.entity_id
_entity_poly.type
_entity_poly.pdbx_seq_one_letter_code
_entity_poly.pdbx_strand_id
1 'polypeptide(L)'
;MHVVPKAANDMMNVGRLQGFDGKITAQGKLFYSKFSAPVYIYKNHIQVNKMALEERSEDADATKFVLKSKDPLQAGLAFIIQGKTVEDRNEWVANLRAILDTQLDFLRALQSPIAYQKN
;
A
#
# COMPACT_ATOMS: atom_id res chain seq x y z
N MET A 1 20.95 -10.91 -21.67
CA MET A 1 19.83 -10.84 -20.69
C MET A 1 19.38 -9.40 -20.58
N HIS A 2 18.21 -9.05 -21.10
CA HIS A 2 17.62 -7.71 -20.89
C HIS A 2 16.86 -7.76 -19.57
N VAL A 3 17.45 -7.21 -18.52
CA VAL A 3 16.76 -7.03 -17.23
C VAL A 3 15.82 -5.85 -17.42
N VAL A 4 14.54 -6.15 -17.66
CA VAL A 4 13.50 -5.12 -17.55
C VAL A 4 13.52 -4.66 -16.09
N PRO A 5 13.73 -3.36 -15.81
CA PRO A 5 13.75 -2.86 -14.44
C PRO A 5 12.45 -3.27 -13.74
N LYS A 6 12.54 -3.89 -12.57
CA LYS A 6 11.40 -4.36 -11.77
C LYS A 6 10.29 -3.31 -11.66
N ALA A 7 10.68 -2.04 -11.53
CA ALA A 7 9.78 -0.88 -11.56
C ALA A 7 8.95 -0.74 -12.85
N ALA A 8 9.50 -1.06 -14.03
CA ALA A 8 8.76 -1.04 -15.30
C ALA A 8 7.77 -2.21 -15.39
N ASN A 9 8.11 -3.38 -14.85
CA ASN A 9 7.20 -4.51 -14.75
C ASN A 9 6.05 -4.22 -13.76
N ASP A 10 6.36 -3.59 -12.62
CA ASP A 10 5.37 -3.18 -11.62
C ASP A 10 4.45 -2.08 -12.17
N MET A 11 5.00 -1.09 -12.89
CA MET A 11 4.22 -0.03 -13.54
C MET A 11 3.33 -0.58 -14.66
N MET A 12 3.78 -1.60 -15.39
CA MET A 12 2.97 -2.31 -16.37
C MET A 12 1.79 -3.04 -15.70
N ASN A 13 1.96 -3.58 -14.49
CA ASN A 13 0.88 -4.18 -13.73
C ASN A 13 -0.11 -3.14 -13.19
N VAL A 14 0.37 -1.97 -12.76
CA VAL A 14 -0.48 -0.84 -12.32
C VAL A 14 -1.35 -0.32 -13.47
N GLY A 15 -0.79 -0.20 -14.69
CA GLY A 15 -1.54 0.19 -15.90
C GLY A 15 -2.66 -0.80 -16.31
N ARG A 16 -2.74 -1.95 -15.65
CA ARG A 16 -3.76 -3.00 -15.89
C ARG A 16 -4.83 -3.03 -14.80
N LEU A 17 -4.78 -2.13 -13.82
CA LEU A 17 -5.79 -1.96 -12.78
C LEU A 17 -7.03 -1.26 -13.37
N GLN A 18 -8.15 -1.96 -13.47
CA GLN A 18 -9.43 -1.40 -13.90
C GLN A 18 -10.33 -1.06 -12.71
N GLY A 19 -11.07 0.04 -12.77
CA GLY A 19 -12.09 0.42 -11.76
C GLY A 19 -11.60 1.35 -10.63
N PHE A 20 -10.40 1.92 -10.73
CA PHE A 20 -9.90 2.92 -9.78
C PHE A 20 -10.26 4.35 -10.25
N ASP A 21 -10.99 5.10 -9.43
CA ASP A 21 -11.50 6.44 -9.73
C ASP A 21 -10.51 7.58 -9.38
N GLY A 22 -9.22 7.27 -9.25
CA GLY A 22 -8.15 8.25 -9.04
C GLY A 22 -7.31 8.45 -10.30
N LYS A 23 -6.87 9.69 -10.57
CA LYS A 23 -5.99 9.99 -11.71
C LYS A 23 -4.63 9.29 -11.55
N ILE A 24 -4.44 8.17 -12.24
CA ILE A 24 -3.10 7.60 -12.48
C ILE A 24 -2.55 8.33 -13.71
N THR A 25 -1.91 9.48 -13.53
CA THR A 25 -1.26 10.18 -14.66
C THR A 25 0.00 9.42 -15.07
N ALA A 26 -0.15 8.44 -15.96
CA ALA A 26 0.95 7.89 -16.74
C ALA A 26 0.83 8.45 -18.16
N GLN A 27 1.65 9.45 -18.48
CA GLN A 27 1.89 9.86 -19.86
C GLN A 27 2.63 8.73 -20.57
N GLY A 28 2.07 8.19 -21.65
CA GLY A 28 2.75 7.25 -22.53
C GLY A 28 1.86 6.11 -22.99
N LYS A 29 1.31 6.25 -24.20
CA LYS A 29 0.60 5.19 -24.92
C LYS A 29 1.58 4.07 -25.25
N LEU A 30 1.37 2.86 -24.73
CA LEU A 30 2.09 1.66 -25.16
C LEU A 30 1.08 0.58 -25.55
N PHE A 31 0.95 0.39 -26.86
CA PHE A 31 0.31 -0.79 -27.44
C PHE A 31 1.28 -1.97 -27.31
N TYR A 32 0.91 -2.99 -26.55
CA TYR A 32 1.41 -4.34 -26.81
C TYR A 32 0.36 -5.38 -26.44
N SER A 33 -0.25 -5.96 -27.47
CA SER A 33 -1.12 -7.12 -27.36
C SER A 33 -0.28 -8.38 -27.11
N LYS A 34 -0.54 -9.09 -26.01
CA LYS A 34 -0.48 -10.56 -25.96
C LYS A 34 -1.58 -11.08 -25.04
N PHE A 35 -2.39 -11.97 -25.59
CA PHE A 35 -3.45 -12.72 -24.92
C PHE A 35 -2.92 -13.47 -23.68
N SER A 36 -3.77 -13.55 -22.63
CA SER A 36 -3.66 -14.33 -21.37
C SER A 36 -3.00 -13.74 -20.13
N ALA A 37 -2.59 -12.47 -20.11
CA ALA A 37 -2.09 -11.89 -18.85
C ALA A 37 -3.26 -11.61 -17.86
N PRO A 38 -3.11 -11.91 -16.55
CA PRO A 38 -4.18 -11.73 -15.55
C PRO A 38 -4.56 -10.26 -15.41
N VAL A 39 -5.85 -9.92 -15.49
CA VAL A 39 -6.37 -8.55 -15.30
C VAL A 39 -6.57 -8.30 -13.81
N TYR A 40 -6.13 -7.13 -13.32
CA TYR A 40 -6.35 -6.74 -11.93
C TYR A 40 -7.61 -5.88 -11.86
N ILE A 41 -8.62 -6.39 -11.17
CA ILE A 41 -9.85 -5.66 -10.91
C ILE A 41 -9.70 -4.98 -9.56
N TYR A 42 -9.85 -3.65 -9.53
CA TYR A 42 -9.90 -2.91 -8.29
C TYR A 42 -11.06 -3.45 -7.43
N LYS A 43 -10.74 -3.82 -6.19
CA LYS A 43 -11.73 -4.28 -5.21
C LYS A 43 -11.95 -3.23 -4.14
N ASN A 44 -10.90 -2.91 -3.39
CA ASN A 44 -10.95 -1.99 -2.26
C ASN A 44 -9.59 -1.32 -2.06
N HIS A 45 -9.59 -0.20 -1.32
CA HIS A 45 -8.39 0.44 -0.79
C HIS A 45 -8.65 0.97 0.62
N ILE A 46 -7.58 1.18 1.39
CA ILE A 46 -7.61 1.97 2.62
C ILE A 46 -6.63 3.11 2.42
N GLN A 47 -7.08 4.34 2.62
CA GLN A 47 -6.18 5.49 2.58
C GLN A 47 -5.24 5.44 3.79
N VAL A 48 -3.96 5.76 3.60
CA VAL A 48 -2.93 5.66 4.65
C VAL A 48 -3.31 6.48 5.90
N ASN A 49 -3.87 7.68 5.73
CA ASN A 49 -4.35 8.54 6.82
C ASN A 49 -5.52 7.93 7.61
N LYS A 50 -6.19 6.93 7.06
CA LYS A 50 -7.30 6.20 7.67
C LYS A 50 -6.94 4.74 7.93
N MET A 51 -5.65 4.39 7.91
CA MET A 51 -5.20 3.01 8.10
C MET A 51 -4.73 2.77 9.55
N ALA A 52 -4.99 1.58 10.06
CA ALA A 52 -4.41 1.02 11.27
C ALA A 52 -3.70 -0.29 10.92
N LEU A 53 -2.49 -0.47 11.42
CA LEU A 53 -1.76 -1.74 11.32
C LEU A 53 -1.90 -2.48 12.65
N GLU A 54 -2.33 -3.74 12.58
CA GLU A 54 -2.34 -4.68 13.69
C GLU A 54 -1.45 -5.87 13.36
N GLU A 55 -0.40 -6.05 14.15
CA GLU A 55 0.57 -7.14 13.95
C GLU A 55 0.19 -8.43 14.64
N ARG A 56 -0.75 -8.40 15.58
CA ARG A 56 -1.22 -9.60 16.26
C ARG A 56 -2.41 -10.13 15.50
N SER A 57 -2.24 -11.30 14.88
CA SER A 57 -3.36 -12.15 14.45
C SER A 57 -3.87 -12.94 15.66
N GLU A 58 -5.18 -13.16 15.75
CA GLU A 58 -5.80 -13.97 16.82
C GLU A 58 -5.34 -15.45 16.75
N ASP A 59 -4.94 -15.90 15.56
CA ASP A 59 -4.57 -17.29 15.26
C ASP A 59 -3.10 -17.66 15.58
N ALA A 60 -2.33 -16.75 16.20
CA ALA A 60 -0.90 -16.92 16.51
C ALA A 60 0.03 -17.22 15.31
N ASP A 61 -0.44 -16.96 14.09
CA ASP A 61 0.31 -17.17 12.86
C ASP A 61 1.28 -16.01 12.61
N ALA A 62 2.58 -16.28 12.72
CA ALA A 62 3.65 -15.29 12.56
C ALA A 62 3.76 -14.72 11.12
N THR A 63 3.11 -15.35 10.14
CA THR A 63 3.10 -14.87 8.75
C THR A 63 1.96 -13.90 8.46
N LYS A 64 1.06 -13.67 9.42
CA LYS A 64 -0.13 -12.83 9.23
C LYS A 64 0.00 -11.47 9.92
N PHE A 65 -0.68 -10.50 9.34
CA PHE A 65 -0.92 -9.17 9.91
C PHE A 65 -2.25 -8.62 9.39
N VAL A 66 -2.80 -7.62 10.06
CA VAL A 66 -4.13 -7.08 9.74
C VAL A 66 -4.03 -5.58 9.48
N LEU A 67 -4.67 -5.12 8.40
CA LEU A 67 -4.88 -3.70 8.11
C LEU A 67 -6.34 -3.35 8.32
N LYS A 68 -6.61 -2.44 9.25
CA LYS A 68 -7.98 -1.95 9.54
C LYS A 68 -8.16 -0.53 9.04
N SER A 69 -9.37 -0.22 8.57
CA SER A 69 -9.78 1.14 8.28
C SER A 69 -10.29 1.81 9.56
N LYS A 70 -9.78 3.02 9.80
CA LYS A 70 -10.24 3.96 10.82
C LYS A 70 -11.29 4.92 10.26
N ASP A 71 -11.65 4.80 8.98
CA ASP A 71 -12.65 5.65 8.35
C ASP A 71 -14.05 5.34 8.91
N PRO A 72 -14.79 6.32 9.48
CA PRO A 72 -16.18 6.12 9.87
C PRO A 72 -17.07 5.71 8.68
N LEU A 73 -16.73 6.13 7.46
CA LEU A 73 -17.47 5.76 6.24
C LEU A 73 -17.17 4.32 5.78
N GLN A 74 -16.07 3.72 6.24
CA GLN A 74 -15.70 2.33 5.98
C GLN A 74 -15.47 1.59 7.30
N ALA A 75 -16.31 1.88 8.29
CA ALA A 75 -16.19 1.32 9.63
C ALA A 75 -16.28 -0.21 9.57
N GLY A 76 -15.26 -0.88 10.09
CA GLY A 76 -15.18 -2.35 10.10
C GLY A 76 -14.46 -2.98 8.90
N LEU A 77 -13.95 -2.19 7.94
CA LEU A 77 -13.12 -2.74 6.87
C LEU A 77 -11.78 -3.21 7.44
N ALA A 78 -11.53 -4.52 7.41
CA ALA A 78 -10.29 -5.14 7.84
C ALA A 78 -9.78 -6.12 6.78
N PHE A 79 -8.49 -6.04 6.47
CA PHE A 79 -7.80 -6.96 5.58
C PHE A 79 -6.79 -7.77 6.37
N ILE A 80 -6.99 -9.08 6.42
CA ILE A 80 -6.00 -10.02 6.92
C ILE A 80 -5.07 -10.37 5.76
N ILE A 81 -3.79 -10.08 5.92
CA ILE A 81 -2.76 -10.31 4.91
C ILE A 81 -1.81 -11.36 5.44
N GLN A 82 -1.55 -12.37 4.62
CA GLN A 82 -0.59 -13.43 4.90
C GLN A 82 0.60 -13.23 3.97
N GLY A 83 1.78 -12.97 4.55
CA GLY A 83 3.05 -12.95 3.83
C GLY A 83 3.44 -14.36 3.38
N LYS A 84 4.33 -14.43 2.39
CA LYS A 84 4.83 -15.74 1.90
C LYS A 84 5.75 -16.42 2.91
N THR A 85 6.50 -15.62 3.65
CA THR A 85 7.36 -16.05 4.75
C THR A 85 7.25 -15.06 5.90
N VAL A 86 7.79 -15.42 7.06
CA VAL A 86 7.80 -14.54 8.25
C VAL A 86 8.65 -13.29 7.98
N GLU A 87 9.74 -13.43 7.22
CA GLU A 87 10.62 -12.34 6.82
C GLU A 87 9.90 -11.36 5.88
N ASP A 88 9.22 -11.88 4.86
CA ASP A 88 8.42 -11.09 3.91
C ASP A 88 7.34 -10.30 4.67
N ARG A 89 6.63 -10.96 5.59
CA ARG A 89 5.67 -10.30 6.48
C ARG A 89 6.31 -9.22 7.33
N ASN A 90 7.49 -9.48 7.91
CA ASN A 90 8.18 -8.51 8.77
C ASN A 90 8.66 -7.29 7.97
N GLU A 91 9.11 -7.48 6.73
CA GLU A 91 9.46 -6.39 5.82
C GLU A 91 8.23 -5.54 5.49
N TRP A 92 7.09 -6.17 5.17
CA TRP A 92 5.83 -5.47 4.97
C TRP A 92 5.40 -4.65 6.18
N VAL A 93 5.42 -5.27 7.37
CA VAL A 93 5.08 -4.60 8.64
C VAL A 93 6.01 -3.42 8.91
N ALA A 94 7.32 -3.58 8.71
CA ALA A 94 8.30 -2.51 8.90
C ALA A 94 8.07 -1.34 7.93
N ASN A 95 7.83 -1.63 6.65
CA ASN A 95 7.54 -0.60 5.64
C ASN A 95 6.23 0.14 5.93
N LEU A 96 5.18 -0.58 6.31
CA LEU A 96 3.87 0.02 6.65
C LEU A 96 3.96 0.88 7.91
N ARG A 97 4.71 0.44 8.93
CA ARG A 97 5.01 1.26 10.12
C ARG A 97 5.74 2.53 9.75
N ALA A 98 6.80 2.46 8.95
CA ALA A 98 7.56 3.63 8.53
C ALA A 98 6.68 4.65 7.79
N ILE A 99 5.76 4.19 6.94
CA ILE A 99 4.80 5.05 6.23
C ILE A 99 3.82 5.72 7.22
N LEU A 100 3.29 4.96 8.18
CA LEU A 100 2.38 5.49 9.22
C LEU A 100 3.10 6.47 10.15
N ASP A 101 4.34 6.20 10.53
CA ASP A 101 5.16 7.07 11.36
C ASP A 101 5.49 8.38 10.63
N THR A 102 5.86 8.31 9.34
CA THR A 102 6.08 9.51 8.51
C THR A 102 4.82 10.36 8.40
N GLN A 103 3.65 9.73 8.28
CA GLN A 103 2.36 10.44 8.29
C GLN A 103 2.08 11.10 9.64
N LEU A 104 2.34 10.40 10.75
CA LEU A 104 2.19 10.96 12.09
C LEU A 104 3.15 12.13 12.31
N ASP A 105 4.40 12.00 11.87
CA ASP A 105 5.41 13.04 11.94
C ASP A 105 5.01 14.27 11.13
N PHE A 106 4.49 14.09 9.91
CA PHE A 106 3.93 15.17 9.11
C PHE A 106 2.78 15.89 9.82
N LEU A 107 1.85 15.15 10.42
CA LEU A 107 0.75 15.76 11.19
C LEU A 107 1.25 16.52 12.42
N ARG A 108 2.27 15.98 13.12
CA ARG A 108 2.92 16.66 14.26
C ARG A 108 3.64 17.93 13.80
N ALA A 109 4.27 17.91 12.63
CA ALA A 109 4.90 19.09 12.04
C ALA A 109 3.88 20.19 11.70
N LEU A 110 2.69 19.83 11.22
CA LEU A 110 1.60 20.78 11.00
C LEU A 110 1.04 21.36 12.31
N GLN A 111 0.93 20.55 13.37
CA GLN A 111 0.43 20.98 14.67
C GLN A 111 1.44 21.79 15.49
N SER A 112 2.73 21.66 15.21
CA SER A 112 3.80 22.43 15.87
C SER A 112 4.81 22.96 14.85
N PRO A 113 4.44 24.02 14.08
CA PRO A 113 5.28 24.57 13.02
C PRO A 113 6.66 25.04 13.52
N ILE A 114 6.71 25.53 14.76
CA ILE A 114 7.90 26.15 15.38
C ILE A 114 9.00 25.12 15.68
N ALA A 115 8.63 23.84 15.90
CA ALA A 115 9.59 22.78 16.22
C ALA A 115 10.33 22.24 14.98
N TYR A 116 9.69 22.28 13.81
CA TYR A 116 10.25 21.80 12.55
C TYR A 116 10.90 22.92 11.71
N GLN A 117 10.83 24.18 12.15
CA GLN A 117 11.53 25.32 11.54
C GLN A 117 12.98 25.49 12.03
N LYS A 118 13.43 24.71 13.02
CA LYS A 118 14.84 24.68 13.43
C LYS A 118 15.59 23.57 12.70
N ASN A 119 15.90 23.81 11.42
CA ASN A 119 17.12 23.37 10.73
C ASN A 119 17.16 23.99 9.33
#